data_AF-A0A821RAK3-F1
#
_entry.id   AF-A0A821RAK3-F1
#
_cell.length_a   1.000
_cell.length_b   1.000
_cell.length_c   1.000
_cell.angle_alpha   90.00
_cell.angle_beta   90.00
_cell.angle_gamma   90.00
#
_symmetry.space_group_name_H-M   'P 1'
#
loop_
_entity.id
_entity.type
_entity.pdbx_description
1 polymer ?
#
loop_
_entity_poly.entity_id
_entity_poly.type
_entity_poly.pdbx_seq_one_letter_code
_entity_poly.pdbx_strand_id
1 'polypeptide(L)' 'MEKIFESAPLHSPSNICIHSINGTSARIRWNALDPLDQGGFITNYKIMYFSLSSPQTIHAIGYSNNQSSMTSYMLTNLD' A
#
# COMPACT_ATOMS: atom_id res chain seq x y z
N MET A 1 2.83 5.79 -32.36
CA MET A 1 1.96 5.25 -31.29
C MET A 1 2.84 4.41 -30.39
N GLU A 2 3.22 4.92 -29.23
CA GLU A 2 3.93 4.12 -28.23
C GLU A 2 2.91 3.22 -27.51
N LYS A 3 3.13 1.92 -27.65
CA LYS A 3 2.33 0.89 -26.99
C LYS A 3 2.75 0.84 -25.53
N ILE A 4 1.95 1.43 -24.64
CA ILE A 4 2.03 1.21 -23.20
C ILE A 4 1.70 -0.25 -22.93
N PHE A 5 2.73 -1.09 -22.86
CA PHE A 5 2.61 -2.43 -22.29
C PHE A 5 2.41 -2.24 -20.80
N GLU A 6 1.27 -2.69 -20.29
CA GLU A 6 1.01 -2.75 -18.85
C GLU A 6 2.11 -3.62 -18.22
N SER A 7 3.11 -2.98 -17.63
CA SER A 7 4.28 -3.62 -17.02
C SER A 7 4.12 -3.62 -15.51
N ALA A 8 4.85 -4.50 -14.82
CA ALA A 8 4.92 -4.43 -13.37
C ALA A 8 5.39 -3.01 -12.95
N PRO A 9 4.85 -2.44 -11.86
CA PRO A 9 5.29 -1.14 -11.36
C PRO A 9 6.81 -1.15 -11.16
N LEU A 10 7.48 -0.10 -11.63
CA LEU A 10 8.94 -0.05 -11.61
C LEU A 10 9.50 0.10 -10.18
N HIS A 11 8.72 0.74 -9.32
CA HIS A 11 9.11 1.10 -7.96
C HIS A 11 8.05 0.71 -6.92
N SER A 12 8.46 0.65 -5.66
CA SER A 12 7.53 0.52 -4.53
C SER A 12 6.91 1.88 -4.20
N PRO A 13 5.70 1.92 -3.59
CA PRO A 13 5.08 3.18 -3.19
C PRO A 13 5.98 4.00 -2.27
N SER A 14 6.01 5.32 -2.47
CA SER A 14 6.87 6.21 -1.70
C SER A 14 6.15 6.81 -0.49
N ASN A 15 6.89 7.42 0.44
CA ASN A 15 6.35 8.17 1.57
C ASN A 15 5.39 7.36 2.46
N ILE A 16 5.78 6.13 2.81
CA ILE A 16 5.02 5.28 3.73
C ILE A 16 5.08 5.90 5.13
N CYS A 17 3.94 6.37 5.61
CA CYS A 17 3.76 6.99 6.92
C CYS A 17 2.71 6.22 7.72
N ILE A 18 3.03 5.89 8.97
CA ILE A 18 2.12 5.19 9.88
C ILE A 18 1.76 6.12 11.02
N HIS A 19 0.47 6.23 11.32
CA HIS A 19 -0.05 7.00 12.45
C HIS A 19 -0.90 6.11 13.34
N SER A 20 -0.46 5.84 14.57
CA SER A 20 -1.27 5.15 15.57
C SER A 20 -2.52 5.98 15.90
N ILE A 21 -3.70 5.40 15.73
CA ILE A 21 -4.96 6.07 16.07
C ILE A 21 -5.33 5.67 17.50
N ASN A 22 -5.36 4.37 17.80
CA ASN A 22 -5.70 3.82 19.12
C ASN A 22 -4.77 2.63 19.45
N GLY A 23 -4.89 2.06 20.64
CA GLY A 23 -4.08 0.89 21.08
C GLY A 23 -4.16 -0.34 20.16
N THR A 24 -5.22 -0.47 19.35
CA THR A 24 -5.44 -1.58 18.42
C THR A 24 -5.65 -1.14 16.98
N SER A 25 -5.34 0.12 16.64
CA SER A 25 -5.56 0.66 15.29
C SER A 25 -4.51 1.66 14.86
N ALA A 26 -4.10 1.56 13.59
CA ALA A 26 -3.14 2.46 12.97
C ALA A 26 -3.57 2.80 11.55
N ARG A 27 -3.34 4.04 11.14
CA ARG A 27 -3.56 4.48 9.76
C ARG A 27 -2.23 4.49 9.03
N ILE A 28 -2.14 3.71 7.96
CA ILE A 28 -1.02 3.74 7.03
C ILE A 28 -1.40 4.67 5.87
N ARG A 29 -0.47 5.52 5.47
CA ARG A 29 -0.56 6.38 4.29
C ARG A 29 0.66 6.16 3.41
N TRP A 30 0.47 6.21 2.10
CA TRP A 30 1.55 6.16 1.13
C TRP A 30 1.17 6.94 -0.12
N ASN A 31 2.17 7.36 -0.88
CA ASN A 31 1.98 8.00 -2.16
C ASN A 31 1.92 6.93 -3.26
N ALA A 32 0.97 7.10 -4.17
CA ALA A 32 0.99 6.35 -5.42
C ALA A 32 2.25 6.71 -6.21
N LEU A 33 2.72 5.77 -7.03
CA LEU A 33 3.82 6.04 -7.95
C LEU A 33 3.43 7.10 -8.97
N ASP A 34 4.39 7.79 -9.55
CA ASP A 34 4.11 8.66 -10.69
C ASP A 34 3.64 7.83 -11.88
N PRO A 35 2.71 8.32 -12.72
CA PRO A 35 2.16 7.56 -13.85
C PRO A 35 3.23 6.99 -14.81
N LEU A 36 4.38 7.65 -14.89
CA LEU A 36 5.53 7.20 -15.69
C LEU A 36 6.21 5.95 -15.10
N ASP A 37 6.22 5.83 -13.77
CA ASP A 37 6.84 4.74 -13.02
C ASP A 37 5.88 3.58 -12.75
N GLN A 38 4.57 3.82 -12.88
CA GLN A 38 3.54 2.79 -12.73
C GLN A 38 3.58 1.75 -13.86
N GLY A 39 4.12 2.11 -15.04
CA GLY A 39 4.11 1.23 -16.22
C GLY A 39 2.70 0.85 -16.67
N GLY A 40 1.68 1.63 -16.28
CA GLY A 40 0.25 1.30 -16.38
C GLY A 40 -0.55 2.05 -15.31
N PHE A 41 -1.76 1.56 -14.97
CA PHE A 41 -2.54 2.08 -13.85
C PHE A 41 -2.39 1.15 -12.64
N ILE A 42 -2.10 1.69 -11.46
CA ILE A 42 -2.17 0.87 -10.24
C ILE A 42 -3.60 0.42 -10.00
N THR A 43 -3.80 -0.90 -9.93
CA THR A 43 -5.12 -1.51 -9.67
C THR A 43 -5.30 -1.89 -8.20
N ASN A 44 -4.22 -2.30 -7.53
CA ASN A 44 -4.25 -2.86 -6.19
C ASN A 44 -2.94 -2.59 -5.43
N TYR A 45 -3.06 -2.49 -4.11
CA TYR A 45 -1.97 -2.51 -3.16
C TYR A 45 -2.08 -3.75 -2.27
N LYS A 46 -0.94 -4.35 -1.94
CA LYS A 46 -0.85 -5.41 -0.94
C LYS A 46 -0.09 -4.88 0.27
N ILE A 47 -0.77 -4.79 1.40
CA ILE A 47 -0.19 -4.34 2.67
C ILE A 47 0.12 -5.57 3.49
N MET A 48 1.36 -5.72 3.93
CA MET A 48 1.80 -6.83 4.77
C MET A 48 2.31 -6.29 6.11
N TYR A 49 1.86 -6.86 7.21
CA TYR A 49 2.29 -6.50 8.56
C TYR A 49 2.35 -7.73 9.46
N PHE A 50 3.16 -7.66 10.51
CA PHE A 50 3.29 -8.72 11.51
C PHE A 50 3.47 -8.07 12.88
N SER A 51 3.10 -8.77 13.95
CA SER A 51 3.37 -8.32 15.32
C SER A 51 4.80 -8.71 15.71
N LEU A 52 5.49 -7.83 16.44
CA LEU A 52 6.84 -8.11 16.94
C LEU A 52 6.86 -9.32 17.90
N SER A 53 5.73 -9.57 18.57
CA SER A 53 5.54 -10.73 19.45
C SER A 53 5.33 -12.03 18.66
N SER A 54 4.87 -11.96 17.41
CA SER A 54 4.56 -13.10 16.54
C SER A 54 5.06 -12.89 15.10
N PRO A 55 6.38 -12.74 14.89
CA PRO A 55 6.95 -12.38 13.58
C PRO A 55 6.75 -13.45 12.49
N GLN A 56 6.34 -14.66 12.86
CA GLN A 56 5.99 -15.72 11.91
C GLN A 56 4.60 -15.55 11.30
N THR A 57 3.72 -14.78 11.95
CA THR A 57 2.36 -14.54 11.49
C THR A 57 2.33 -13.24 10.68
N ILE A 58 2.34 -13.38 9.36
CA ILE A 58 2.22 -12.24 8.45
C ILE A 58 0.77 -12.07 8.04
N HIS A 59 0.19 -10.93 8.40
CA HIS A 59 -1.12 -10.50 7.93
C HIS A 59 -0.95 -9.77 6.60
N ALA A 60 -1.74 -10.16 5.60
CA ALA A 60 -1.74 -9.53 4.28
C ALA A 60 -3.14 -9.02 3.94
N ILE A 61 -3.21 -7.77 3.50
CA ILE A 61 -4.44 -7.10 3.12
C ILE A 61 -4.32 -6.63 1.68
N GLY A 62 -5.31 -6.97 0.85
CA GLY A 62 -5.49 -6.38 -0.47
C GLY A 62 -6.32 -5.10 -0.38
N TYR A 63 -5.83 -4.02 -0.96
CA TYR A 63 -6.52 -2.75 -1.06
C TYR A 63 -6.58 -2.30 -2.51
N SER A 64 -7.76 -2.35 -3.12
CA SER A 64 -8.01 -1.79 -4.43
C SER A 64 -8.27 -0.29 -4.30
N ASN A 65 -7.48 0.54 -4.99
CA ASN A 65 -7.76 1.96 -5.14
C ASN A 65 -7.48 2.35 -6.57
N ASN A 66 -8.50 2.95 -7.18
CA ASN A 66 -8.54 3.30 -8.58
C ASN A 66 -8.40 4.81 -8.85
N GLN A 67 -8.27 5.68 -7.83
CA GLN A 67 -8.50 7.13 -8.03
C GLN A 67 -7.74 8.13 -7.13
N SER A 68 -6.61 7.83 -6.47
CA SER A 68 -5.93 8.87 -5.66
C SER A 68 -4.40 8.81 -5.63
N SER A 69 -3.77 9.98 -5.80
CA SER A 69 -2.32 10.19 -5.67
C SER A 69 -1.79 9.92 -4.24
N MET A 70 -2.67 10.05 -3.23
CA MET A 70 -2.37 9.70 -1.85
C MET A 70 -3.38 8.66 -1.37
N THR A 71 -2.86 7.51 -0.96
CA THR A 71 -3.63 6.34 -0.55
C THR A 71 -3.48 6.10 0.93
N SER A 72 -4.57 5.77 1.61
CA SER A 72 -4.57 5.50 3.04
C SER A 72 -5.40 4.27 3.38
N TYR A 73 -4.88 3.45 4.29
CA TYR A 73 -5.58 2.30 4.82
C TYR A 73 -5.58 2.31 6.34
N MET A 74 -6.72 1.96 6.94
CA MET A 74 -6.85 1.84 8.38
C MET A 74 -6.69 0.38 8.78
N LEU A 75 -5.56 0.08 9.42
CA LEU A 75 -5.38 -1.19 10.12
C LEU A 75 -6.19 -1.15 11.42
N THR A 76 -6.99 -2.18 11.64
CA THR A 76 -7.79 -2.39 12.84
C THR A 76 -7.49 -3.77 13.41
N ASN A 77 -7.81 -3.98 14.69
CA ASN A 77 -7.55 -5.23 15.41
C ASN A 77 -6.06 -5.61 15.39
N LEU A 78 -5.20 -4.62 15.67
CA LEU A 78 -3.79 -4.87 15.96
C LEU A 78 -3.69 -5.40 17.39
N ASP A 79 -3.17 -6.61 17.54
CA ASP A 79 -2.96 -7.32 18.82
C ASP A 79 -1.54 -7.10 19.38
#